data_AF-A0A833EDZ9-F1
#
_entry.id   AF-A0A833EDZ9-F1
#
_cell.length_a   1.000
_cell.length_b   1.000
_cell.length_c   1.000
_cell.angle_alpha   90.00
_cell.angle_beta   90.00
_cell.angle_gamma   90.00
#
_symmetry.space_group_name_H-M   'P 1'
#
loop_
_entity.id
_entity.type
_entity.pdbx_description
1 polymer ?
#
loop_
_entity_poly.entity_id
_entity_poly.type
_entity_poly.pdbx_seq_one_letter_code
_entity_poly.pdbx_strand_id
1 'polypeptide(L)' 'MVEEKVLDFTNVTGACGDLSVVFESIAERMQPGNILVVKARDDQIEEVKDSLEMVSNYFEVIEEKKVDDNVYEIRLRRR' A
#
# COMPACT_ATOMS: atom_id res chain seq x y z
N MET A 1 14.47 15.45 0.17
CA MET A 1 14.69 14.12 -0.43
C MET A 1 13.42 13.32 -0.18
N VAL A 2 12.86 12.68 -1.20
CA VAL A 2 11.66 11.83 -1.07
C VAL A 2 12.13 10.44 -0.62
N GLU A 3 11.64 9.96 0.52
CA GLU A 3 11.90 8.58 0.96
C GLU A 3 10.86 7.64 0.36
N GLU A 4 11.31 6.46 -0.09
CA GLU A 4 10.46 5.40 -0.59
C GLU A 4 10.48 4.21 0.39
N LYS A 5 9.31 3.81 0.88
CA LYS A 5 9.13 2.61 1.72
C LYS A 5 8.37 1.55 0.95
N VAL A 6 8.72 0.28 1.12
CA VAL A 6 8.06 -0.85 0.46
C VAL A 6 7.35 -1.71 1.51
N LEU A 7 6.07 -1.97 1.27
CA LEU A 7 5.25 -2.98 1.94
C LEU A 7 5.01 -4.12 0.96
N ASP A 8 5.42 -5.31 1.35
CA ASP A 8 5.30 -6.50 0.52
C ASP A 8 4.35 -7.51 1.17
N PHE A 9 3.16 -7.65 0.58
CA PHE A 9 2.14 -8.60 0.99
C PHE A 9 2.20 -9.91 0.19
N THR A 10 3.12 -10.06 -0.77
CA THR A 10 3.11 -11.25 -1.66
C THR A 10 3.41 -12.56 -0.93
N ASN A 11 4.09 -12.47 0.21
CA ASN A 11 4.42 -13.63 1.06
C ASN A 11 3.51 -13.76 2.29
N VAL A 12 2.49 -12.90 2.44
CA VAL A 12 1.56 -12.97 3.57
C VAL A 12 0.47 -13.99 3.24
N THR A 13 0.56 -15.16 3.86
CA THR A 13 -0.43 -16.23 3.75
C THR A 13 -1.40 -16.17 4.93
N GLY A 14 -2.59 -15.61 4.72
CA GLY A 14 -3.64 -15.47 5.73
C GLY A 14 -4.43 -14.17 5.53
N ALA A 15 -5.60 -14.05 6.18
CA ALA A 15 -6.31 -12.78 6.24
C ALA A 15 -5.34 -11.74 6.80
N CYS A 16 -5.01 -10.74 6.00
CA CYS A 16 -4.10 -9.71 6.43
C CYS A 16 -4.91 -8.90 7.44
N GLY A 17 -4.63 -9.07 8.74
CA GLY A 17 -5.35 -8.33 9.79
C GLY A 17 -5.42 -6.85 9.43
N ASP A 18 -6.51 -6.18 9.82
CA ASP A 18 -6.93 -4.84 9.38
C ASP A 18 -5.81 -3.98 8.74
N LEU A 19 -5.65 -4.12 7.42
CA LEU A 19 -4.58 -3.46 6.64
C LEU A 19 -4.63 -1.95 6.79
N SER A 20 -5.83 -1.40 7.05
CA SER A 20 -6.03 0.03 7.33
C SER A 20 -5.15 0.50 8.49
N VAL A 21 -5.10 -0.26 9.60
CA VAL A 21 -4.31 0.06 10.80
C VAL A 21 -2.80 0.07 10.49
N VAL A 22 -2.36 -0.84 9.62
CA VAL A 22 -0.95 -0.88 9.17
C VAL A 22 -0.62 0.36 8.37
N PHE A 23 -1.47 0.73 7.41
CA PHE A 23 -1.29 1.94 6.61
C PHE A 23 -1.33 3.21 7.48
N GLU A 24 -2.27 3.32 8.42
CA GLU A 24 -2.34 4.44 9.36
C GLU A 24 -1.05 4.57 10.18
N SER A 25 -0.60 3.47 10.79
CA SER A 25 0.65 3.46 11.58
C SER A 25 1.87 3.90 10.77
N ILE A 26 1.88 3.60 9.47
CA ILE A 26 2.94 4.00 8.56
C ILE A 26 2.78 5.48 8.16
N ALA A 27 1.56 5.93 7.90
CA ALA A 27 1.25 7.32 7.60
C ALA A 27 1.67 8.28 8.72
N GLU A 28 1.55 7.86 9.99
CA GLU A 28 1.97 8.64 11.16
C GLU A 28 3.49 8.79 11.26
N ARG A 29 4.24 7.81 10.73
CA ARG A 29 5.72 7.80 10.76
C ARG A 29 6.34 8.36 9.49
N MET A 30 5.57 8.49 8.42
CA MET A 30 6.01 9.02 7.13
C MET A 30 5.79 10.53 7.04
N GLN A 31 6.75 11.22 6.45
CA GLN A 31 6.60 12.65 6.14
C GLN A 31 5.74 12.85 4.90
N PRO A 32 4.95 13.95 4.84
CA PRO A 32 4.25 14.36 3.62
C PRO A 32 5.17 14.42 2.41
N GLY A 33 4.70 13.93 1.26
CA GLY A 33 5.45 13.83 0.01
C GLY A 33 6.27 12.55 -0.16
N ASN A 34 6.48 11.74 0.90
CA ASN A 34 7.13 10.44 0.77
C ASN A 34 6.26 9.41 0.05
N ILE A 35 6.89 8.40 -0.53
CA ILE A 35 6.22 7.36 -1.31
C ILE A 35 6.19 6.05 -0.52
N LEU A 36 5.02 5.45 -0.46
CA LEU A 36 4.79 4.09 0.02
C LEU A 36 4.44 3.20 -1.18
N VAL A 37 5.20 2.14 -1.37
CA VAL A 37 5.00 1.16 -2.44
C VAL A 37 4.40 -0.09 -1.81
N VAL A 38 3.23 -0.49 -2.27
CA VAL A 38 2.53 -1.68 -1.81
C VAL A 38 2.57 -2.73 -2.90
N LYS A 39 3.12 -3.90 -2.58
CA LYS A 39 3.12 -5.07 -3.46
C LYS A 39 2.14 -6.09 -2.93
N ALA A 40 1.23 -6.53 -3.78
CA ALA A 40 0.22 -7.53 -3.40
C ALA A 40 -0.05 -8.47 -4.57
N ARG A 41 -0.51 -9.67 -4.27
CA ARG A 41 -0.89 -10.64 -5.30
C ARG A 41 -2.27 -10.32 -5.88
N ASP A 42 -2.56 -10.83 -7.07
CA ASP A 42 -3.86 -10.67 -7.75
C ASP A 42 -5.04 -11.17 -6.87
N ASP A 43 -4.84 -12.20 -6.06
CA ASP A 43 -5.85 -12.72 -5.11
C ASP A 43 -6.04 -11.84 -3.86
N GLN A 44 -5.16 -10.86 -3.62
CA GLN A 44 -5.15 -9.98 -2.44
C GLN A 44 -5.35 -8.50 -2.79
N ILE A 45 -5.27 -8.14 -4.07
CA ILE A 45 -5.23 -6.73 -4.50
C ILE A 45 -6.52 -5.99 -4.17
N GLU A 46 -7.67 -6.65 -4.25
CA GLU A 46 -8.97 -6.06 -3.93
C GLU A 46 -9.06 -5.72 -2.43
N GLU A 47 -8.62 -6.61 -1.55
CA GLU A 47 -8.58 -6.36 -0.09
C GLU A 47 -7.65 -5.18 0.25
N VAL A 48 -6.51 -5.09 -0.43
CA VAL A 48 -5.57 -3.96 -0.29
C VAL A 48 -6.22 -2.67 -0.75
N LYS A 49 -6.93 -2.67 -1.89
CA LYS A 49 -7.61 -1.48 -2.41
C LYS A 49 -8.70 -0.99 -1.48
N ASP A 50 -9.56 -1.87 -0.99
CA ASP A 50 -10.60 -1.53 0.00
C ASP A 50 -9.98 -0.88 1.23
N SER A 51 -8.86 -1.43 1.71
CA SER A 51 -8.14 -0.89 2.86
C SER A 51 -7.49 0.48 2.58
N LEU A 52 -7.02 0.69 1.35
CA LEU A 52 -6.46 1.97 0.90
C LEU A 52 -7.53 3.06 0.79
N GLU A 53 -8.76 2.72 0.43
CA GLU A 53 -9.87 3.68 0.43
C GLU A 53 -10.14 4.22 1.84
N MET A 54 -10.08 3.37 2.86
CA MET A 54 -10.26 3.76 4.27
C MET A 54 -9.19 4.76 4.75
N VAL A 55 -7.98 4.69 4.19
CA VAL A 55 -6.85 5.56 4.53
C VAL A 55 -6.54 6.62 3.47
N SER A 56 -7.49 6.90 2.57
CA SER A 56 -7.37 7.88 1.49
C SER A 56 -7.17 9.33 1.98
N ASN A 57 -7.46 9.60 3.25
CA ASN A 57 -7.13 10.87 3.91
C ASN A 57 -5.61 11.04 4.13
N TYR A 58 -4.89 9.93 4.28
CA TYR A 58 -3.45 9.90 4.53
C TYR A 58 -2.65 9.75 3.24
N PHE A 59 -3.12 8.90 2.33
CA PHE A 59 -2.39 8.55 1.11
C PHE A 59 -3.18 8.91 -0.14
N GLU A 60 -2.44 9.28 -1.17
CA GLU A 60 -2.94 9.45 -2.53
C GLU A 60 -2.34 8.37 -3.42
N VAL A 61 -3.18 7.61 -4.11
CA VAL A 61 -2.70 6.66 -5.14
C VAL A 61 -2.17 7.45 -6.31
N ILE A 62 -0.89 7.23 -6.66
CA ILE A 62 -0.22 7.91 -7.77
C ILE A 62 0.06 6.99 -8.96
N GLU A 63 0.22 5.69 -8.73
CA GLU A 63 0.43 4.69 -9.77
C GLU A 63 -0.06 3.33 -9.29
N GLU A 64 -0.71 2.58 -10.17
CA GLU A 64 -0.99 1.17 -9.99
C GLU A 64 -0.53 0.45 -11.26
N LYS A 65 0.27 -0.60 -11.10
CA LYS A 65 0.72 -1.40 -12.24
C LYS A 65 0.89 -2.86 -11.85
N LYS A 66 0.64 -3.74 -12.82
CA LYS A 66 0.98 -5.16 -12.72
C LYS A 66 2.46 -5.34 -13.05
N VAL A 67 3.23 -5.87 -12.10
CA VAL A 67 4.70 -6.03 -12.23
C VAL A 67 5.14 -7.47 -12.51
N ASP A 68 4.27 -8.43 -12.26
CA ASP A 68 4.47 -9.86 -12.53
C ASP A 68 3.13 -10.52 -12.90
N ASP A 69 3.13 -11.78 -13.34
CA ASP A 69 1.94 -12.52 -13.77
C ASP A 69 0.83 -12.53 -12.72
N ASN A 70 1.19 -12.46 -11.43
CA ASN A 70 0.26 -12.46 -10.30
C ASN A 70 0.57 -11.38 -9.25
N VAL A 71 1.35 -10.35 -9.57
CA VAL A 71 1.74 -9.31 -8.58
C VAL A 71 1.46 -7.90 -9.11
N TYR A 72 0.82 -7.10 -8.27
CA TYR A 72 0.59 -5.67 -8.48
C TYR A 72 1.48 -4.85 -7.55
N GLU A 73 1.87 -3.68 -8.05
CA GLU A 73 2.55 -2.64 -7.32
C GLU A 73 1.67 -1.38 -7.34
N ILE A 74 1.27 -0.92 -6.16
CA ILE A 74 0.55 0.34 -5.96
C ILE A 74 1.51 1.33 -5.29
N ARG A 75 1.75 2.47 -5.93
CA ARG A 75 2.52 3.58 -5.37
C ARG A 75 1.56 4.60 -4.78
N LEU A 76 1.82 4.96 -3.53
CA LEU A 76 1.02 5.86 -2.71
C LEU A 76 1.90 7.03 -2.28
N ARG A 77 1.43 8.26 -2.44
CA ARG A 77 2.09 9.44 -1.91
C ARG A 77 1.44 9.86 -0.60
N ARG A 78 2.25 10.08 0.44
CA ARG A 78 1.77 10.65 1.70
C ARG A 78 1.31 12.10 1.47
N ARG A 79 0.05 12.40 1.81
CA ARG A 79 -0.51 13.76 1.79
C ARG A 79 0.08 14.62 2.90
#